data_AF-A0A7R9PSD3-F1
#
_entry.id   AF-A0A7R9PSD3-F1
#
_cell.length_a   1.000
_cell.length_b   1.000
_cell.length_c   1.000
_cell.angle_alpha   90.00
_cell.angle_beta   90.00
_cell.angle_gamma   90.00
#
_symmetry.space_group_name_H-M   'P 1'
#
loop_
_entity.id
_entity.type
_entity.pdbx_description
1 polymer ?
#
loop_
_entity_poly.entity_id
_entity_poly.type
_entity_poly.pdbx_seq_one_letter_code
_entity_poly.pdbx_strand_id
1 'polypeptide(L)'
;MTDEDITAQATVFFLAGFDTASTLLCFASYFLALNEDVQDRLQAEIDLVFDDEVTYEKVHSMKYLDMVISESLRLYPPVIAVDRVCEKPFSIPASGDQPAITFNKGDLAWIPIYCLHRDEDYFPDPERFDPERFNEENKKNIKPFTYLPFGLGPRSCIG
;
A
#
# COMPACT_ATOMS: atom_id res chain seq x y z
N MET A 1 28.82 -2.95 11.55
CA MET A 1 27.96 -4.13 11.37
C MET A 1 28.80 -5.35 11.67
N THR A 2 28.34 -6.15 12.60
CA THR A 2 28.89 -7.46 12.92
C THR A 2 28.28 -8.53 12.00
N ASP A 3 28.82 -9.74 11.99
CA ASP A 3 28.23 -10.87 11.25
C ASP A 3 26.83 -11.21 11.77
N GLU A 4 26.58 -11.02 13.07
CA GLU A 4 25.26 -11.15 13.67
C GLU A 4 24.28 -10.11 13.13
N ASP A 5 24.70 -8.84 13.03
CA ASP A 5 23.87 -7.78 12.45
C ASP A 5 23.52 -8.11 10.98
N ILE A 6 24.50 -8.56 10.19
CA ILE A 6 24.29 -8.92 8.78
C ILE A 6 23.29 -10.07 8.66
N THR A 7 23.47 -11.11 9.46
CA THR A 7 22.60 -12.30 9.45
C THR A 7 21.17 -11.95 9.87
N ALA A 8 21.02 -11.10 10.89
CA ALA A 8 19.72 -10.62 11.33
C ALA A 8 19.02 -9.79 10.26
N GLN A 9 19.72 -8.84 9.62
CA GLN A 9 19.13 -8.02 8.55
C GLN A 9 18.75 -8.86 7.33
N ALA A 10 19.58 -9.82 6.92
CA ALA A 10 19.27 -10.72 5.80
C ALA A 10 17.99 -11.53 6.08
N THR A 11 17.83 -12.02 7.31
CA THR A 11 16.63 -12.75 7.73
C THR A 11 15.39 -11.86 7.69
N VAL A 12 15.50 -10.61 8.18
CA VAL A 12 14.40 -9.65 8.16
C VAL A 12 14.00 -9.31 6.73
N PHE A 13 14.95 -9.05 5.82
CA PHE A 13 14.64 -8.74 4.42
C PHE A 13 13.99 -9.91 3.70
N PHE A 14 14.44 -11.14 3.96
CA PHE A 14 13.80 -12.33 3.39
C PHE A 14 12.34 -12.44 3.83
N LEU A 15 12.06 -12.37 5.13
CA LEU A 15 10.70 -12.51 5.65
C LEU A 15 9.79 -11.35 5.22
N ALA A 16 10.26 -10.11 5.41
CA ALA A 16 9.48 -8.92 5.09
C ALA A 16 9.20 -8.78 3.59
N GLY A 17 10.16 -9.16 2.73
CA GLY A 17 10.01 -9.12 1.28
C GLY A 17 9.20 -10.30 0.72
N PHE A 18 9.27 -11.47 1.34
CA PHE A 18 8.61 -12.67 0.82
C PHE A 18 7.11 -12.71 1.17
N ASP A 19 6.77 -12.59 2.45
CA ASP A 19 5.39 -12.81 2.91
C ASP A 19 4.44 -11.72 2.40
N THR A 20 4.91 -10.46 2.41
CA THR A 20 4.12 -9.32 1.92
C THR A 20 3.91 -9.37 0.41
N ALA A 21 4.96 -9.65 -0.37
CA ALA A 21 4.86 -9.73 -1.82
C ALA A 21 4.02 -10.93 -2.28
N SER A 22 4.20 -12.10 -1.65
CA SER A 22 3.40 -13.29 -1.98
C SER A 22 1.91 -13.08 -1.66
N THR A 23 1.59 -12.44 -0.54
CA THR A 23 0.22 -12.05 -0.19
C THR A 23 -0.36 -11.10 -1.24
N LEU A 24 0.38 -10.04 -1.61
CA LEU A 24 -0.03 -9.10 -2.65
C LEU A 24 -0.32 -9.82 -3.98
N LEU A 25 0.59 -10.67 -4.46
CA LEU A 25 0.42 -11.38 -5.72
C LEU A 25 -0.78 -12.34 -5.70
N CYS A 26 -1.05 -12.97 -4.55
CA CYS A 26 -2.22 -13.81 -4.35
C CYS A 26 -3.53 -13.00 -4.52
N PHE A 27 -3.64 -11.87 -3.83
CA PHE A 27 -4.84 -11.02 -3.91
C PHE A 27 -4.97 -10.31 -5.25
N ALA A 28 -3.88 -9.84 -5.85
CA ALA A 28 -3.90 -9.26 -7.19
C ALA A 28 -4.43 -10.28 -8.21
N SER A 29 -3.95 -11.53 -8.14
CA SER A 29 -4.43 -12.62 -9.00
C SER A 29 -5.91 -12.93 -8.75
N TYR A 30 -6.34 -12.94 -7.49
CA TYR A 30 -7.75 -13.10 -7.12
C TYR A 30 -8.63 -11.99 -7.68
N PHE A 31 -8.24 -10.72 -7.55
CA PHE A 31 -9.01 -9.60 -8.08
C PHE A 31 -9.07 -9.61 -9.59
N LEU A 32 -7.97 -9.93 -10.29
CA LEU A 32 -7.98 -10.10 -11.74
C LEU A 32 -8.94 -11.21 -12.17
N ALA A 33 -8.94 -12.35 -11.49
CA ALA A 33 -9.86 -13.45 -11.80
C ALA A 33 -11.35 -13.12 -11.57
N LEU A 34 -11.66 -12.11 -10.75
CA LEU A 34 -13.03 -11.64 -10.51
C LEU A 34 -13.44 -10.45 -11.39
N ASN A 35 -12.49 -9.80 -12.07
CA ASN A 35 -12.72 -8.60 -12.88
C ASN A 35 -12.10 -8.81 -14.27
N GLU A 36 -12.81 -9.58 -15.11
CA GLU A 36 -12.36 -9.97 -16.46
C GLU A 36 -12.00 -8.76 -17.33
N ASP A 37 -12.75 -7.65 -17.22
CA ASP A 37 -12.47 -6.41 -17.95
C ASP A 37 -11.13 -5.77 -17.56
N VAL A 38 -10.78 -5.82 -16.27
CA VAL A 38 -9.49 -5.36 -15.78
C VAL A 38 -8.38 -6.32 -16.23
N GLN A 39 -8.62 -7.63 -16.17
CA GLN A 39 -7.68 -8.63 -16.63
C GLN A 39 -7.36 -8.48 -18.12
N ASP A 40 -8.38 -8.38 -18.97
CA ASP A 40 -8.23 -8.22 -20.42
C ASP A 40 -7.44 -6.95 -20.76
N ARG A 41 -7.71 -5.86 -20.06
CA ARG A 41 -7.00 -4.59 -20.26
C ARG A 41 -5.54 -4.68 -19.81
N LEU A 42 -5.26 -5.35 -18.70
CA LEU A 42 -3.87 -5.59 -18.26
C LEU A 42 -3.14 -6.50 -19.24
N GLN A 43 -3.79 -7.55 -19.73
CA GLN A 43 -3.22 -8.44 -20.74
C GLN A 43 -2.90 -7.68 -22.03
N ALA A 44 -3.78 -6.78 -22.48
CA ALA A 44 -3.52 -5.94 -23.64
C ALA A 44 -2.31 -5.01 -23.46
N GLU A 45 -2.06 -4.48 -22.24
CA GLU A 45 -0.83 -3.73 -21.94
C GLU A 45 0.40 -4.64 -21.97
N ILE A 46 0.32 -5.84 -21.41
CA ILE A 46 1.40 -6.85 -21.44
C ILE A 46 1.76 -7.19 -22.89
N ASP A 47 0.77 -7.53 -23.71
CA ASP A 47 0.96 -7.92 -25.12
C ASP A 47 1.53 -6.79 -25.97
N LEU A 48 1.29 -5.53 -25.59
CA LEU A 48 1.84 -4.36 -26.26
C LEU A 48 3.32 -4.10 -25.90
N VAL A 49 3.72 -4.43 -24.67
CA VAL A 49 5.03 -4.10 -24.12
C VAL A 49 6.07 -5.22 -24.33
N PHE A 50 5.64 -6.48 -24.37
CA PHE A 50 6.54 -7.63 -24.42
C PHE A 50 6.50 -8.40 -25.74
N ASP A 51 7.64 -8.38 -26.44
CA ASP A 51 7.93 -9.21 -27.62
C ASP A 51 8.81 -10.45 -27.25
N ASP A 52 8.50 -11.17 -26.17
CA ASP A 52 9.23 -12.32 -25.57
C ASP A 52 10.38 -12.02 -24.58
N GLU A 53 10.84 -10.77 -24.44
CA GLU A 53 11.88 -10.41 -23.47
C GLU A 53 11.36 -9.52 -22.34
N VAL A 54 11.46 -10.02 -21.10
CA VAL A 54 11.11 -9.30 -19.87
C VAL A 54 12.32 -8.53 -19.32
N THR A 55 12.25 -7.20 -19.33
CA THR A 55 13.27 -6.33 -18.73
C THR A 55 12.68 -5.43 -17.64
N TYR A 56 13.55 -4.92 -16.75
CA TYR A 56 13.14 -4.01 -15.68
C TYR A 56 12.45 -2.75 -16.22
N GLU A 57 13.02 -2.15 -17.26
CA GLU A 57 12.53 -0.92 -17.86
C GLU A 57 11.15 -1.11 -18.48
N LYS A 58 10.91 -2.27 -19.11
CA LYS A 58 9.61 -2.61 -19.69
C LYS A 58 8.55 -2.75 -18.61
N VAL A 59 8.81 -3.53 -17.57
CA VAL A 59 7.88 -3.69 -16.43
C VAL A 59 7.60 -2.33 -15.79
N HIS A 60 8.62 -1.50 -15.57
CA HIS A 60 8.47 -0.18 -14.97
C HIS A 60 7.66 0.80 -15.85
N SER A 61 7.57 0.57 -17.15
CA SER A 61 6.80 1.41 -18.07
C SER A 61 5.29 1.10 -18.09
N MET A 62 4.89 -0.03 -17.51
CA MET A 62 3.51 -0.52 -17.51
C MET A 62 2.66 0.23 -16.47
N LYS A 63 1.88 1.20 -16.95
CA LYS A 63 1.10 2.09 -16.07
C LYS A 63 -0.13 1.39 -15.53
N TYR A 64 -0.79 0.58 -16.34
CA TYR A 64 -1.99 -0.12 -15.90
C TYR A 64 -1.66 -1.23 -14.91
N LEU A 65 -0.52 -1.91 -15.08
CA LEU A 65 0.02 -2.80 -14.05
C LEU A 65 0.23 -2.08 -12.71
N ASP A 66 0.86 -0.90 -12.69
CA ASP A 66 1.03 -0.10 -11.45
C ASP A 66 -0.32 0.24 -10.79
N MET A 67 -1.32 0.58 -11.60
CA MET A 67 -2.69 0.84 -11.13
C MET A 67 -3.34 -0.39 -10.51
N VAL A 68 -3.23 -1.56 -11.14
CA VAL A 68 -3.75 -2.85 -10.64
C VAL A 68 -3.08 -3.23 -9.32
N ILE A 69 -1.75 -3.09 -9.23
CA ILE A 69 -1.00 -3.38 -8.01
C ILE A 69 -1.38 -2.40 -6.89
N SER A 70 -1.52 -1.12 -7.22
CA SER A 70 -1.91 -0.09 -6.24
C SER A 70 -3.31 -0.33 -5.69
N GLU A 71 -4.28 -0.66 -6.54
CA GLU A 71 -5.64 -0.98 -6.10
C GLU A 71 -5.70 -2.30 -5.32
N SER A 72 -4.87 -3.29 -5.67
CA SER A 72 -4.75 -4.53 -4.91
C SER A 72 -4.20 -4.26 -3.50
N LEU A 73 -3.19 -3.39 -3.38
CA LEU A 73 -2.64 -2.94 -2.10
C LEU A 73 -3.62 -2.11 -1.29
N ARG A 74 -4.51 -1.33 -1.93
CA ARG A 74 -5.57 -0.58 -1.26
C ARG A 74 -6.62 -1.53 -0.66
N LEU A 75 -7.14 -2.45 -1.47
CA LEU A 75 -8.15 -3.40 -0.99
C LEU A 75 -7.56 -4.44 -0.04
N TYR A 76 -6.35 -4.93 -0.26
CA TYR A 76 -5.78 -5.96 0.61
C TYR A 76 -4.32 -5.67 0.92
N PRO A 77 -4.04 -4.68 1.79
CA PRO A 77 -2.68 -4.42 2.24
C PRO A 77 -2.19 -5.58 3.11
N PRO A 78 -1.04 -6.20 2.80
CA PRO A 78 -0.47 -7.25 3.65
C PRO A 78 -0.22 -6.79 5.10
N VAL A 79 0.12 -5.52 5.28
CA VAL A 79 0.23 -4.87 6.60
C VAL A 79 -1.04 -4.05 6.86
N ILE A 80 -1.92 -4.59 7.70
CA ILE A 80 -3.25 -4.00 7.95
C ILE A 80 -3.24 -2.79 8.89
N ALA A 81 -2.16 -2.61 9.65
CA ALA A 81 -1.99 -1.49 10.57
C ALA A 81 -0.51 -1.27 10.90
N VAL A 82 -0.19 -0.04 11.32
CA VAL A 82 1.13 0.30 11.88
C VAL A 82 0.94 1.03 13.21
N ASP A 83 1.90 0.89 14.11
CA ASP A 83 1.83 1.46 15.45
C ASP A 83 2.96 2.46 15.73
N ARG A 84 2.74 3.35 16.70
CA ARG A 84 3.73 4.28 17.25
C ARG A 84 3.59 4.35 18.75
N VAL A 85 4.71 4.34 19.47
CA VAL A 85 4.76 4.64 20.90
C VAL A 85 5.14 6.10 21.11
N CYS A 86 4.36 6.81 21.91
CA CYS A 86 4.63 8.20 22.27
C CYS A 86 5.85 8.28 23.20
N GLU A 87 6.97 8.83 22.73
CA GLU A 87 8.18 8.98 23.57
C GLU A 87 8.17 10.30 24.36
N LYS A 88 7.52 11.34 23.83
CA LYS A 88 7.38 12.66 24.45
C LYS A 88 5.92 13.07 24.42
N PRO A 89 5.32 13.45 25.56
CA PRO A 89 3.92 13.86 25.60
C PRO A 89 3.63 14.94 24.56
N PHE A 90 2.55 14.77 23.80
CA PHE A 90 2.11 15.73 22.80
C PHE A 90 0.58 15.69 22.70
N SER A 91 -0.01 16.77 22.19
CA SER A 91 -1.45 16.83 21.94
C SER A 91 -1.71 17.13 20.48
N ILE A 92 -2.60 16.36 19.88
CA ILE A 92 -3.24 16.69 18.61
C ILE A 92 -4.37 17.66 18.94
N PRO A 93 -4.38 18.89 18.37
CA PRO A 93 -5.44 19.85 18.65
C PRO A 93 -6.79 19.35 18.13
N ALA A 94 -7.88 19.85 18.70
CA ALA A 94 -9.22 19.61 18.18
C ALA A 94 -9.32 20.12 16.72
N SER A 95 -10.06 19.41 15.89
CA SER A 95 -10.24 19.74 14.47
C SER A 95 -11.69 19.48 14.06
N GLY A 96 -12.44 20.54 13.74
CA GLY A 96 -13.87 20.45 13.50
C GLY A 96 -14.60 19.85 14.70
N ASP A 97 -15.34 18.76 14.48
CA ASP A 97 -16.07 18.03 15.53
C ASP A 97 -15.19 17.01 16.29
N GLN A 98 -13.93 16.84 15.91
CA GLN A 98 -13.01 15.91 16.57
C GLN A 98 -12.38 16.56 17.82
N PRO A 99 -12.46 15.92 19.00
CA PRO A 99 -11.87 16.45 20.22
C PRO A 99 -10.34 16.43 20.15
N ALA A 100 -9.70 17.28 20.96
CA ALA A 100 -8.25 17.21 21.16
C ALA A 100 -7.86 15.86 21.77
N ILE A 101 -6.77 15.28 21.30
CA ILE A 101 -6.23 14.01 21.80
C ILE A 101 -4.87 14.28 22.42
N THR A 102 -4.72 13.97 23.70
CA THR A 102 -3.44 14.06 24.41
C THR A 102 -2.82 12.67 24.52
N PHE A 103 -1.59 12.54 24.03
CA PHE A 103 -0.76 11.35 24.21
C PHE A 103 0.25 11.61 25.33
N ASN A 104 0.28 10.71 26.30
CA ASN A 104 1.31 10.64 27.33
C ASN A 104 2.46 9.75 26.87
N LYS A 105 3.60 9.87 27.54
CA LYS A 105 4.73 8.97 27.30
C LYS A 105 4.30 7.52 27.54
N GLY A 106 4.56 6.65 26.57
CA GLY A 106 4.20 5.24 26.59
C GLY A 106 2.85 4.91 25.93
N ASP A 107 2.03 5.91 25.59
CA ASP A 107 0.78 5.67 24.88
C ASP A 107 1.05 5.11 23.48
N LEU A 108 0.25 4.13 23.08
CA LEU A 108 0.33 3.46 21.79
C LEU A 108 -0.73 4.03 20.84
N ALA A 109 -0.30 4.52 19.69
CA ALA A 109 -1.18 4.95 18.60
C ALA A 109 -1.18 3.87 17.51
N TRP A 110 -2.34 3.33 17.17
CA TRP A 110 -2.54 2.44 16.03
C TRP A 110 -3.13 3.22 14.86
N ILE A 111 -2.54 3.02 13.68
CA ILE A 111 -3.01 3.58 12.41
C ILE A 111 -3.59 2.42 11.61
N PRO A 112 -4.92 2.30 11.51
CA PRO A 112 -5.59 1.16 10.88
C PRO A 112 -5.62 1.32 9.35
N ILE A 113 -4.52 0.95 8.68
CA ILE A 113 -4.35 1.07 7.23
C ILE A 113 -5.51 0.41 6.47
N TYR A 114 -5.88 -0.82 6.83
CA TYR A 114 -6.96 -1.57 6.17
C TYR A 114 -8.32 -0.84 6.23
N CYS A 115 -8.65 -0.25 7.38
CA CYS A 115 -9.89 0.50 7.57
C CYS A 115 -9.83 1.84 6.83
N LEU A 116 -8.69 2.54 6.91
CA LEU A 116 -8.49 3.82 6.24
C LEU A 116 -8.60 3.71 4.71
N HIS A 117 -8.12 2.60 4.15
CA HIS A 117 -8.21 2.30 2.72
C HIS A 117 -9.63 1.97 2.26
N ARG A 118 -10.56 1.74 3.20
CA ARG A 118 -11.98 1.43 2.98
C ARG A 118 -12.94 2.51 3.45
N ASP A 119 -12.41 3.63 3.92
CA ASP A 119 -13.23 4.73 4.37
C ASP A 119 -13.85 5.43 3.16
N GLU A 120 -15.19 5.46 3.09
CA GLU A 120 -15.96 6.06 1.99
C GLU A 120 -15.68 7.56 1.82
N ASP A 121 -15.26 8.25 2.89
CA ASP A 121 -14.89 9.67 2.85
C ASP A 121 -13.57 9.93 2.10
N TYR A 122 -12.81 8.87 1.84
CA TYR A 122 -11.53 8.90 1.13
C TYR A 122 -11.56 8.08 -0.16
N PHE A 123 -12.30 6.97 -0.19
CA PHE A 123 -12.41 6.05 -1.31
C PHE A 123 -13.89 5.72 -1.58
N PRO A 124 -14.58 6.47 -2.45
CA PRO A 124 -15.97 6.19 -2.80
C PRO A 124 -16.13 4.78 -3.39
N ASP A 125 -17.21 4.05 -3.05
CA ASP A 125 -17.37 2.63 -3.38
C ASP A 125 -16.15 1.77 -2.96
N PRO A 126 -15.76 1.79 -1.67
CA PRO A 126 -14.44 1.35 -1.21
C PRO A 126 -14.17 -0.14 -1.43
N GLU A 127 -15.21 -0.98 -1.50
CA GLU A 127 -15.06 -2.42 -1.74
C GLU A 127 -14.95 -2.77 -3.23
N ARG A 128 -15.21 -1.82 -4.13
CA ARG A 128 -15.05 -2.04 -5.58
C ARG A 128 -13.57 -2.00 -5.95
N PHE A 129 -13.11 -3.03 -6.67
CA PHE A 129 -11.81 -3.05 -7.31
C PHE A 129 -11.84 -2.13 -8.54
N ASP A 130 -11.22 -0.96 -8.41
CA ASP A 130 -11.16 0.05 -9.47
C ASP A 130 -9.73 0.59 -9.63
N PRO A 131 -8.92 0.00 -10.54
CA PRO A 131 -7.58 0.50 -10.84
C PRO A 131 -7.55 1.97 -11.27
N GLU A 132 -8.64 2.50 -11.84
CA GLU A 132 -8.70 3.89 -12.33
C GLU A 132 -8.58 4.92 -11.21
N ARG A 133 -8.76 4.54 -9.94
CA ARG A 133 -8.42 5.40 -8.78
C ARG A 133 -6.98 5.90 -8.81
N PHE A 134 -6.08 5.08 -9.37
CA PHE A 134 -4.65 5.34 -9.42
C PHE A 134 -4.14 5.83 -10.78
N ASN A 135 -5.04 6.12 -11.73
CA ASN A 135 -4.63 6.77 -12.97
C ASN A 135 -4.09 8.19 -12.71
N GLU A 136 -3.38 8.77 -13.68
CA GLU A 136 -2.76 10.10 -13.55
C GLU A 136 -3.75 11.22 -13.19
N GLU A 137 -5.00 11.12 -13.66
CA GLU A 137 -6.03 12.11 -13.39
C GLU A 137 -6.61 12.01 -11.97
N ASN A 138 -6.79 10.80 -11.46
CA ASN A 138 -7.47 10.50 -10.21
C ASN A 138 -6.51 10.40 -9.02
N LYS A 139 -5.24 10.02 -9.25
CA LYS A 139 -4.24 9.88 -8.18
C LYS A 139 -4.04 11.18 -7.40
N LYS A 140 -4.22 12.34 -8.04
CA LYS A 140 -4.18 13.67 -7.40
C LYS A 140 -5.35 13.92 -6.42
N ASN A 141 -6.44 13.17 -6.56
CA ASN A 141 -7.63 13.28 -5.71
C ASN A 141 -7.52 12.43 -4.44
N ILE A 142 -6.55 11.50 -4.38
CA ILE A 142 -6.27 10.71 -3.18
C ILE A 142 -5.76 11.66 -2.09
N LYS A 143 -6.52 11.75 -0.99
CA LYS A 143 -6.14 12.64 0.11
C LYS A 143 -4.79 12.20 0.70
N PRO A 144 -3.88 13.14 0.99
CA PRO A 144 -2.62 12.80 1.63
C PRO A 144 -2.84 12.00 2.91
N PHE A 145 -1.99 11.01 3.14
CA PHE A 145 -2.00 10.14 4.33
C PHE A 145 -3.20 9.18 4.44
N THR A 146 -4.02 9.00 3.40
CA THR A 146 -5.11 8.01 3.40
C THR A 146 -4.76 6.73 2.64
N TYR A 147 -3.83 6.79 1.68
CA TYR A 147 -3.21 5.62 1.05
C TYR A 147 -1.80 5.41 1.61
N LEU A 148 -1.59 4.30 2.30
CA LEU A 148 -0.42 4.01 3.16
C LEU A 148 0.07 2.55 3.08
N PRO A 149 0.06 1.88 1.92
CA PRO A 149 0.40 0.45 1.83
C PRO A 149 1.85 0.14 2.26
N PHE A 150 2.73 1.14 2.16
CA PHE A 150 4.15 1.05 2.53
C PHE A 150 4.47 1.93 3.77
N GLY A 151 3.46 2.39 4.49
CA GLY A 151 3.62 3.36 5.57
C GLY A 151 4.10 4.73 5.10
N LEU A 152 4.57 5.55 6.03
CA LEU A 152 5.02 6.92 5.78
C LEU A 152 6.12 7.34 6.78
N GLY A 153 6.98 8.26 6.35
CA GLY A 153 8.00 8.90 7.18
C GLY A 153 9.29 8.08 7.24
N PRO A 154 10.16 8.31 8.25
CA PRO A 154 11.50 7.71 8.32
C PRO A 154 11.50 6.20 8.55
N ARG A 155 10.32 5.59 8.73
CA ARG A 155 10.13 4.15 8.95
C ARG A 155 9.16 3.56 7.92
N SER A 156 9.03 4.19 6.75
CA SER A 156 8.34 3.60 5.60
C SER A 156 9.10 2.36 5.11
N CYS A 157 8.41 1.53 4.32
CA CYS A 157 9.06 0.43 3.59
C CYS A 157 10.25 0.95 2.79
N ILE A 158 11.32 0.15 2.75
CA ILE A 158 12.55 0.46 2.00
C ILE A 158 12.67 -0.35 0.71
N GLY A 159 11.82 -1.37 0.55
CA GLY A 159 11.79 -2.27 -0.60
C GLY A 159 10.95 -1.74 -1.74
#